data_AF-A0A7C4ZHF6-F1
#
_entry.id   AF-A0A7C4ZHF6-F1
#
_cell.length_a   1.000
_cell.length_b   1.000
_cell.length_c   1.000
_cell.angle_alpha   90.00
_cell.angle_beta   90.00
_cell.angle_gamma   90.00
#
_symmetry.space_group_name_H-M   'P 1'
#
loop_
_entity.id
_entity.type
_entity.pdbx_description
1 polymer ?
#
loop_
_entity_poly.entity_id
_entity_poly.type
_entity_poly.pdbx_seq_one_letter_code
_entity_poly.pdbx_strand_id
1 'polypeptide(L)'
;MKRVILAASVGSMSLVGLLTEAACAQPPARPELLPPQTESRSPKASNYLQGGVEAHLRGEFETAEKLLRRAESARTELLEPERIRLDDYLKKNSLALTARRQALEQLRLAEEAFRAGRPQDAEPALRVLRANKYLTAKEIQQVNTLSEQVQRKPGQGWGLLKANNTPPVLLPSPSQSGSAPSAVASTNENPEALLSEARMALNRRRYDQAEELAARAEKAGFRTVLPWKDSPEKIRRDVEQARSLAGRELLKQARAAIGLGELAKAKQLVAEAESLKPNLMWWDEYSPDKVRAELARAESSSSAVQLASGQRSEPMTRPGEKVVQSAVKSTGPVQLPDDLPKDSAGLTKKARDYLNKGQLDLAEAAAQRARQMPGIQWSILNDTPDKVLADIAKARGTTDHERAAALLAEARQRLELGQFEAAEKLTYQAERLRSSYPIWHRGDRHDVLRAEIEKRRKEANRPNLPPLVEPASKTATAA
;
A
#
# COMPACT_ATOMS: atom_id res chain seq x y z
N MET A 1 20.41 63.60 1.60
CA MET A 1 20.76 64.82 2.36
C MET A 1 20.26 64.67 3.80
N LYS A 2 21.07 65.06 4.80
CA LYS A 2 20.75 65.89 5.99
C LYS A 2 19.25 65.96 6.39
N ARG A 3 18.79 65.86 7.65
CA ARG A 3 19.37 66.01 9.02
C ARG A 3 18.33 65.35 10.00
N VAL A 4 18.47 65.17 11.33
CA VAL A 4 19.44 65.56 12.38
C VAL A 4 19.45 64.47 13.50
N ILE A 5 19.94 64.77 14.70
CA ILE A 5 19.95 63.98 15.96
C ILE A 5 19.40 64.87 17.09
N LEU A 6 18.72 64.32 18.12
CA LEU A 6 18.70 64.76 19.53
C LEU A 6 17.84 63.73 20.32
N ALA A 7 18.19 63.05 21.42
CA ALA A 7 19.11 63.23 22.55
C ALA A 7 18.51 63.90 23.81
N ALA A 8 18.46 63.10 24.89
CA ALA A 8 18.47 63.43 26.32
C ALA A 8 17.32 64.21 26.99
N SER A 9 16.83 63.67 28.12
CA SER A 9 16.85 64.40 29.40
C SER A 9 16.78 63.42 30.59
N VAL A 10 17.48 63.75 31.68
CA VAL A 10 17.55 63.02 32.97
C VAL A 10 17.30 64.03 34.10
N GLY A 11 16.61 63.63 35.16
CA GLY A 11 16.44 64.42 36.40
C GLY A 11 15.29 63.85 37.25
N SER A 12 15.58 63.24 38.41
CA SER A 12 15.73 63.89 39.73
C SER A 12 14.38 64.21 40.39
N MET A 13 13.93 63.46 41.40
CA MET A 13 14.35 63.41 42.82
C MET A 13 13.57 64.37 43.74
N SER A 14 12.76 63.81 44.66
CA SER A 14 12.35 64.26 46.01
C SER A 14 11.06 63.48 46.38
N LEU A 15 10.92 62.58 47.36
CA LEU A 15 11.42 62.39 48.74
C LEU A 15 10.56 63.12 49.81
N VAL A 16 10.20 62.36 50.87
CA VAL A 16 9.56 62.71 52.16
C VAL A 16 8.02 62.69 52.22
N GLY A 17 7.50 61.88 53.16
CA GLY A 17 6.10 61.83 53.61
C GLY A 17 5.89 60.61 54.53
N LEU A 18 5.62 60.83 55.82
CA LEU A 18 5.79 59.84 56.89
C LEU A 18 4.46 59.66 57.67
N LEU A 19 4.11 58.42 58.05
CA LEU A 19 3.43 57.96 59.29
C LEU A 19 2.40 56.83 59.12
N THR A 20 2.65 55.76 59.90
CA THR A 20 1.74 54.80 60.57
C THR A 20 0.22 54.84 60.33
N GLU A 21 -0.35 53.67 60.00
CA GLU A 21 -1.10 52.84 60.97
C GLU A 21 -1.25 51.38 60.50
N ALA A 22 -1.50 50.45 61.42
CA ALA A 22 -1.62 49.02 61.13
C ALA A 22 -3.07 48.55 61.30
N ALA A 23 -3.67 48.01 60.23
CA ALA A 23 -4.96 47.35 60.27
C ALA A 23 -4.94 46.06 59.41
N CYS A 24 -5.47 44.96 59.95
CA CYS A 24 -5.60 43.70 59.21
C CYS A 24 -6.64 43.83 58.09
N ALA A 25 -6.19 43.77 56.84
CA ALA A 25 -7.06 43.57 55.67
C ALA A 25 -6.30 42.86 54.53
N GLN A 26 -7.04 42.07 53.75
CA GLN A 26 -6.71 41.34 52.52
C GLN A 26 -5.38 41.68 51.79
N PRO A 27 -4.62 40.67 51.31
CA PRO A 27 -3.53 40.91 50.36
C PRO A 27 -4.09 41.54 49.06
N PRO A 28 -3.46 42.60 48.52
CA PRO A 28 -3.97 43.31 47.36
C PRO A 28 -3.91 42.43 46.10
N ALA A 29 -4.90 42.65 45.22
CA ALA A 29 -5.04 41.91 43.98
C ALA A 29 -3.76 41.94 43.12
N ARG A 30 -3.38 40.79 42.57
CA ARG A 30 -2.46 40.74 41.42
C ARG A 30 -3.05 41.60 40.30
N PRO A 31 -2.21 42.27 39.47
CA PRO A 31 -2.71 42.93 38.27
C PRO A 31 -3.44 41.89 37.41
N GLU A 32 -4.69 42.21 37.11
CA GLU A 32 -5.61 41.36 36.36
C GLU A 32 -5.06 41.21 34.94
N LEU A 33 -4.34 40.10 34.71
CA LEU A 33 -3.97 39.69 33.37
C LEU A 33 -5.26 39.53 32.58
N LEU A 34 -5.44 40.43 31.60
CA LEU A 34 -6.50 40.38 30.59
C LEU A 34 -6.80 38.92 30.24
N PRO A 35 -8.03 38.43 30.41
CA PRO A 35 -8.34 37.05 30.07
C PRO A 35 -7.96 36.85 28.59
N PRO A 36 -7.29 35.75 28.23
CA PRO A 36 -7.01 35.46 26.84
C PRO A 36 -8.34 35.45 26.12
N GLN A 37 -8.48 36.35 25.14
CA GLN A 37 -9.72 36.61 24.40
C GLN A 37 -10.37 35.28 24.07
N THR A 38 -11.50 34.98 24.71
CA THR A 38 -12.27 33.78 24.39
C THR A 38 -12.92 34.03 23.05
N GLU A 39 -12.17 33.75 21.98
CA GLU A 39 -12.64 33.73 20.60
C GLU A 39 -14.04 33.11 20.57
N SER A 40 -14.99 33.83 20.00
CA SER A 40 -16.43 33.64 20.23
C SER A 40 -16.88 32.22 19.88
N ARG A 41 -16.87 31.35 20.89
CA ARG A 41 -17.22 29.94 20.75
C ARG A 41 -18.69 29.82 20.40
N SER A 42 -18.99 29.26 19.24
CA SER A 42 -20.35 28.86 18.90
C SER A 42 -20.60 27.45 19.45
N PRO A 43 -21.31 27.28 20.59
CA PRO A 43 -21.64 25.94 21.08
C PRO A 43 -22.48 25.16 20.07
N LYS A 44 -23.22 25.86 19.19
CA LYS A 44 -24.03 25.25 18.13
C LYS A 44 -23.18 24.50 17.10
N ALA A 45 -22.07 25.08 16.65
CA ALA A 45 -21.17 24.46 15.68
C ALA A 45 -20.53 23.17 16.23
N SER A 46 -19.99 23.24 17.45
CA SER A 46 -19.40 22.08 18.14
C SER A 46 -20.46 21.00 18.44
N ASN A 47 -21.67 21.38 18.86
CA ASN A 47 -22.80 20.45 19.05
C ASN A 47 -23.19 19.72 17.75
N TYR A 48 -23.17 20.38 16.58
CA TYR A 48 -23.42 19.71 15.30
C TYR A 48 -22.32 18.71 14.94
N LEU A 49 -21.04 19.04 15.20
CA LEU A 49 -19.94 18.12 15.00
C LEU A 49 -20.06 16.90 15.93
N GLN A 50 -20.32 17.11 17.23
CA GLN A 50 -20.52 16.03 18.19
C GLN A 50 -21.69 15.14 17.79
N GLY A 51 -22.86 15.71 17.49
CA GLY A 51 -24.03 14.94 17.05
C GLY A 51 -23.77 14.15 15.76
N GLY A 52 -23.02 14.72 14.80
CA GLY A 52 -22.62 14.02 13.58
C GLY A 52 -21.66 12.85 13.82
N VAL A 53 -20.72 13.01 14.75
CA VAL A 53 -19.83 11.93 15.22
C VAL A 53 -20.62 10.81 15.90
N GLU A 54 -21.55 11.15 16.80
CA GLU A 54 -22.38 10.17 17.49
C GLU A 54 -23.30 9.40 16.52
N ALA A 55 -23.92 10.09 15.56
CA ALA A 55 -24.72 9.46 14.51
C ALA A 55 -23.88 8.48 13.66
N HIS A 56 -22.65 8.86 13.29
CA HIS A 56 -21.74 7.99 12.55
C HIS A 56 -21.38 6.72 13.35
N LEU A 57 -21.15 6.86 14.66
CA LEU A 57 -20.88 5.72 15.55
C LEU A 57 -22.09 4.80 15.77
N ARG A 58 -23.31 5.33 15.69
CA ARG A 58 -24.56 4.55 15.69
C ARG A 58 -24.87 3.86 14.36
N GLY A 59 -24.10 4.13 13.31
CA GLY A 59 -24.33 3.60 11.95
C GLY A 59 -25.38 4.36 11.14
N GLU A 60 -25.83 5.53 11.61
CA GLU A 60 -26.79 6.39 10.90
C GLU A 60 -26.07 7.37 9.98
N PHE A 61 -25.49 6.87 8.89
CA PHE A 61 -24.62 7.67 8.03
C PHE A 61 -25.33 8.85 7.34
N GLU A 62 -26.64 8.76 7.10
CA GLU A 62 -27.47 9.82 6.53
C GLU A 62 -27.81 10.94 7.53
N THR A 63 -28.00 10.63 8.82
CA THR A 63 -28.21 11.65 9.86
C THR A 63 -26.87 12.30 10.21
N ALA A 64 -25.79 11.51 10.24
CA ALA A 64 -24.42 11.99 10.34
C ALA A 64 -24.06 12.97 9.20
N GLU A 65 -24.40 12.68 7.94
CA GLU A 65 -24.11 13.63 6.83
C GLU A 65 -24.80 14.97 7.08
N LYS A 66 -26.09 14.98 7.43
CA LYS A 66 -26.85 16.22 7.68
C LYS A 66 -26.25 17.06 8.81
N LEU A 67 -25.73 16.43 9.85
CA LEU A 67 -25.12 17.12 11.00
C LEU A 67 -23.70 17.59 10.68
N LEU A 68 -22.88 16.77 10.02
CA LEU A 68 -21.52 17.15 9.60
C LEU A 68 -21.56 18.27 8.54
N ARG A 69 -22.54 18.28 7.62
CA ARG A 69 -22.78 19.40 6.68
C ARG A 69 -23.11 20.71 7.39
N ARG A 70 -23.89 20.66 8.49
CA ARG A 70 -24.19 21.84 9.32
C ARG A 70 -22.94 22.33 10.04
N ALA A 71 -22.12 21.42 10.57
CA ALA A 71 -20.81 21.76 11.15
C ALA A 71 -19.85 22.36 10.09
N GLU A 72 -19.86 21.86 8.85
CA GLU A 72 -19.11 22.40 7.71
C GLU A 72 -19.57 23.82 7.34
N SER A 73 -20.87 24.10 7.33
CA SER A 73 -21.37 25.47 7.13
C SER A 73 -20.97 26.45 8.23
N ALA A 74 -20.62 25.94 9.42
CA ALA A 74 -20.09 26.70 10.55
C ALA A 74 -18.58 26.48 10.78
N ARG A 75 -17.82 26.04 9.74
CA ARG A 75 -16.39 25.70 9.85
C ARG A 75 -15.51 26.85 10.39
N THR A 76 -15.89 28.08 10.10
CA THR A 76 -15.23 29.29 10.63
C THR A 76 -15.38 29.42 12.15
N GLU A 77 -16.49 28.94 12.71
CA GLU A 77 -16.79 28.96 14.15
C GLU A 77 -16.18 27.78 14.93
N LEU A 78 -15.66 26.76 14.23
CA LEU A 78 -15.00 25.59 14.82
C LEU A 78 -13.51 25.86 15.11
N LEU A 79 -13.01 25.28 16.20
CA LEU A 79 -11.61 25.28 16.57
C LEU A 79 -10.78 24.42 15.59
N GLU A 80 -9.48 24.71 15.43
CA GLU A 80 -8.60 23.94 14.54
C GLU A 80 -8.59 22.41 14.78
N PRO A 81 -8.50 21.88 16.02
CA PRO A 81 -8.66 20.44 16.26
C PRO A 81 -10.07 19.89 15.91
N GLU A 82 -11.12 20.72 16.02
CA GLU A 82 -12.48 20.34 15.63
C GLU A 82 -12.63 20.29 14.10
N ARG A 83 -11.98 21.20 13.36
CA ARG A 83 -11.92 21.19 11.89
C ARG A 83 -11.23 19.93 11.36
N ILE A 84 -10.09 19.55 11.95
CA ILE A 84 -9.39 18.30 11.60
C ILE A 84 -10.30 17.09 11.85
N ARG A 85 -11.03 17.07 12.98
CA ARG A 85 -11.98 16.00 13.30
C ARG A 85 -13.17 15.98 12.33
N LEU A 86 -13.71 17.14 11.95
CA LEU A 86 -14.78 17.27 10.96
C LEU A 86 -14.34 16.69 9.60
N ASP A 87 -13.16 17.09 9.10
CA ASP A 87 -12.63 16.62 7.81
C ASP A 87 -12.39 15.09 7.78
N ASP A 88 -11.95 14.51 8.89
CA ASP A 88 -11.80 13.05 9.05
C ASP A 88 -13.16 12.32 9.05
N TYR A 89 -14.14 12.83 9.80
CA TYR A 89 -15.49 12.22 9.83
C TYR A 89 -16.26 12.42 8.51
N LEU A 90 -16.10 13.53 7.79
CA LEU A 90 -16.66 13.71 6.44
C LEU A 90 -16.12 12.65 5.45
N LYS A 91 -14.82 12.36 5.49
CA LYS A 91 -14.19 11.30 4.68
C LYS A 91 -14.71 9.90 5.07
N LYS A 92 -14.77 9.60 6.36
CA LYS A 92 -15.30 8.32 6.87
C LYS A 92 -16.79 8.13 6.51
N ASN A 93 -17.59 9.19 6.63
CA ASN A 93 -19.02 9.13 6.38
C ASN A 93 -19.35 9.01 4.89
N SER A 94 -18.63 9.72 4.01
CA SER A 94 -18.80 9.55 2.55
C SER A 94 -18.44 8.15 2.07
N LEU A 95 -17.38 7.53 2.62
CA LEU A 95 -17.03 6.13 2.36
C LEU A 95 -18.11 5.16 2.87
N ALA A 96 -18.66 5.41 4.07
CA ALA A 96 -19.75 4.60 4.60
C ALA A 96 -21.01 4.68 3.72
N LEU A 97 -21.36 5.88 3.24
CA LEU A 97 -22.51 6.09 2.35
C LEU A 97 -22.34 5.43 0.98
N THR A 98 -21.14 5.43 0.39
CA THR A 98 -20.91 4.75 -0.91
C THR A 98 -20.98 3.22 -0.75
N ALA A 99 -20.35 2.67 0.29
CA ALA A 99 -20.44 1.23 0.60
C ALA A 99 -21.88 0.80 0.92
N ARG A 100 -22.66 1.66 1.59
CA ARG A 100 -24.08 1.47 1.89
C ARG A 100 -24.96 1.49 0.64
N ARG A 101 -24.77 2.46 -0.28
CA ARG A 101 -25.48 2.49 -1.57
C ARG A 101 -25.22 1.22 -2.39
N GLN A 102 -23.96 0.77 -2.45
CA GLN A 102 -23.59 -0.48 -3.12
C GLN A 102 -24.25 -1.70 -2.46
N ALA A 103 -24.34 -1.73 -1.13
CA ALA A 103 -25.03 -2.80 -0.40
C ALA A 103 -26.54 -2.84 -0.70
N LEU A 104 -27.19 -1.67 -0.79
CA LEU A 104 -28.61 -1.58 -1.10
C LEU A 104 -28.93 -1.98 -2.55
N GLU A 105 -28.08 -1.64 -3.52
CA GLU A 105 -28.24 -2.15 -4.89
C GLU A 105 -28.06 -3.68 -4.98
N GLN A 106 -27.08 -4.24 -4.25
CA GLN A 106 -26.91 -5.69 -4.16
C GLN A 106 -28.12 -6.38 -3.51
N LEU A 107 -28.73 -5.76 -2.49
CA LEU A 107 -29.97 -6.24 -1.88
C LEU A 107 -31.14 -6.19 -2.88
N ARG A 108 -31.27 -5.08 -3.63
CA ARG A 108 -32.28 -4.88 -4.68
C ARG A 108 -32.17 -5.95 -5.77
N LEU A 109 -30.95 -6.25 -6.23
CA LEU A 109 -30.68 -7.30 -7.22
C LEU A 109 -30.96 -8.71 -6.66
N ALA A 110 -30.67 -8.97 -5.38
CA ALA A 110 -31.01 -10.23 -4.73
C ALA A 110 -32.53 -10.42 -4.58
N GLU A 111 -33.27 -9.37 -4.25
CA GLU A 111 -34.74 -9.37 -4.24
C GLU A 111 -35.32 -9.60 -5.65
N GLU A 112 -34.78 -8.97 -6.68
CA GLU A 112 -35.19 -9.18 -8.07
C GLU A 112 -34.89 -10.62 -8.55
N ALA A 113 -33.72 -11.17 -8.23
CA ALA A 113 -33.37 -12.56 -8.52
C ALA A 113 -34.30 -13.55 -7.79
N PHE A 114 -34.65 -13.27 -6.54
CA PHE A 114 -35.63 -14.05 -5.77
C PHE A 114 -37.03 -14.00 -6.40
N ARG A 115 -37.52 -12.81 -6.77
CA ARG A 115 -38.80 -12.62 -7.49
C ARG A 115 -38.81 -13.29 -8.86
N ALA A 116 -37.66 -13.31 -9.55
CA ALA A 116 -37.47 -14.00 -10.83
C ALA A 116 -37.32 -15.52 -10.71
N GLY A 117 -37.52 -16.10 -9.51
CA GLY A 117 -37.45 -17.55 -9.30
C GLY A 117 -36.03 -18.13 -9.35
N ARG A 118 -34.99 -17.30 -9.21
CA ARG A 118 -33.57 -17.69 -9.23
C ARG A 118 -32.91 -17.50 -7.85
N PRO A 119 -33.28 -18.31 -6.84
CA PRO A 119 -32.71 -18.20 -5.49
C PRO A 119 -31.20 -18.53 -5.45
N GLN A 120 -30.72 -19.35 -6.39
CA GLN A 120 -29.30 -19.71 -6.57
C GLN A 120 -28.42 -18.47 -6.79
N ASP A 121 -28.89 -17.53 -7.62
CA ASP A 121 -28.16 -16.29 -7.96
C ASP A 121 -28.15 -15.29 -6.78
N ALA A 122 -29.18 -15.33 -5.91
CA ALA A 122 -29.35 -14.41 -4.79
C ALA A 122 -28.53 -14.80 -3.54
N GLU A 123 -28.34 -16.09 -3.28
CA GLU A 123 -27.65 -16.57 -2.08
C GLU A 123 -26.23 -15.97 -1.86
N PRO A 124 -25.31 -15.96 -2.84
CA PRO A 124 -23.96 -15.43 -2.62
C PRO A 124 -23.97 -13.93 -2.27
N ALA A 125 -24.86 -13.14 -2.88
CA ALA A 125 -25.02 -11.72 -2.56
C ALA A 125 -25.53 -11.54 -1.12
N LEU A 126 -26.56 -12.30 -0.71
CA LEU A 126 -27.11 -12.24 0.65
C LEU A 126 -26.09 -12.63 1.73
N ARG A 127 -25.22 -13.61 1.47
CA ARG A 127 -24.12 -13.99 2.39
C ARG A 127 -23.12 -12.84 2.58
N VAL A 128 -22.74 -12.13 1.51
CA VAL A 128 -21.83 -10.97 1.58
C VAL A 128 -22.50 -9.78 2.27
N LEU A 129 -23.79 -9.54 2.00
CA LEU A 129 -24.56 -8.47 2.64
C LEU A 129 -24.70 -8.67 4.16
N ARG A 130 -24.87 -9.91 4.61
CA ARG A 130 -24.92 -10.26 6.04
C ARG A 130 -23.61 -9.97 6.78
N ALA A 131 -22.48 -9.95 6.06
CA ALA A 131 -21.17 -9.59 6.60
C ALA A 131 -20.84 -8.08 6.47
N ASN A 132 -21.69 -7.29 5.82
CA ASN A 132 -21.40 -5.88 5.53
C ASN A 132 -21.83 -4.96 6.70
N LYS A 133 -20.85 -4.30 7.31
CA LYS A 133 -21.00 -3.41 8.46
C LYS A 133 -21.75 -2.09 8.22
N TYR A 134 -22.15 -1.80 6.97
CA TYR A 134 -22.79 -0.53 6.59
C TYR A 134 -24.32 -0.62 6.38
N LEU A 135 -24.92 -1.80 6.55
CA LEU A 135 -26.38 -1.94 6.66
C LEU A 135 -26.87 -1.56 8.06
N THR A 136 -28.08 -1.01 8.14
CA THR A 136 -28.82 -0.83 9.40
C THR A 136 -29.39 -2.15 9.89
N ALA A 137 -29.74 -2.22 11.18
CA ALA A 137 -30.39 -3.39 11.77
C ALA A 137 -31.65 -3.86 10.98
N LYS A 138 -32.43 -2.94 10.43
CA LYS A 138 -33.62 -3.24 9.62
C LYS A 138 -33.26 -3.92 8.29
N GLU A 139 -32.23 -3.43 7.59
CA GLU A 139 -31.78 -4.05 6.33
C GLU A 139 -31.09 -5.39 6.58
N ILE A 140 -30.38 -5.56 7.71
CA ILE A 140 -29.83 -6.85 8.13
C ILE A 140 -30.96 -7.86 8.40
N GLN A 141 -32.08 -7.43 8.99
CA GLN A 141 -33.28 -8.27 9.13
C GLN A 141 -33.88 -8.64 7.75
N GLN A 142 -33.92 -7.72 6.79
CA GLN A 142 -34.36 -8.02 5.42
C GLN A 142 -33.44 -9.03 4.72
N VAL A 143 -32.11 -8.85 4.79
CA VAL A 143 -31.12 -9.80 4.28
C VAL A 143 -31.29 -11.18 4.92
N ASN A 144 -31.47 -11.25 6.25
CA ASN A 144 -31.66 -12.51 6.96
C ASN A 144 -32.96 -13.21 6.54
N THR A 145 -34.09 -12.50 6.52
CA THR A 145 -35.39 -13.08 6.11
C THR A 145 -35.42 -13.51 4.65
N LEU A 146 -34.77 -12.78 3.74
CA LEU A 146 -34.56 -13.22 2.35
C LEU A 146 -33.64 -14.45 2.28
N SER A 147 -32.55 -14.48 3.07
CA SER A 147 -31.65 -15.64 3.10
C SER A 147 -32.33 -16.90 3.60
N GLU A 148 -33.21 -16.81 4.59
CA GLU A 148 -34.04 -17.94 5.03
C GLU A 148 -35.04 -18.37 3.95
N GLN A 149 -35.68 -17.43 3.24
CA GLN A 149 -36.61 -17.76 2.15
C GLN A 149 -35.92 -18.43 0.96
N VAL A 150 -34.67 -18.04 0.67
CA VAL A 150 -33.78 -18.69 -0.31
C VAL A 150 -33.39 -20.09 0.18
N GLN A 151 -32.92 -20.23 1.42
CA GLN A 151 -32.46 -21.51 1.98
C GLN A 151 -33.58 -22.52 2.26
N ARG A 152 -34.83 -22.07 2.46
CA ARG A 152 -36.01 -22.95 2.59
C ARG A 152 -36.50 -23.55 1.27
N LYS A 153 -35.89 -23.22 0.11
CA LYS A 153 -36.20 -23.84 -1.20
C LYS A 153 -34.98 -24.43 -1.95
N PRO A 154 -34.31 -25.48 -1.44
CA PRO A 154 -33.43 -26.33 -2.23
C PRO A 154 -34.17 -27.65 -2.58
N GLY A 155 -35.17 -27.60 -3.47
CA GLY A 155 -35.66 -28.83 -4.14
C GLY A 155 -37.17 -29.07 -4.29
N GLN A 156 -38.07 -28.32 -3.64
CA GLN A 156 -39.53 -28.53 -3.81
C GLN A 156 -40.34 -27.23 -3.91
N GLY A 157 -41.37 -27.26 -4.78
CA GLY A 157 -42.61 -26.51 -4.54
C GLY A 157 -42.99 -25.33 -5.44
N TRP A 158 -42.29 -25.00 -6.54
CA TRP A 158 -42.69 -23.89 -7.43
C TRP A 158 -42.76 -24.24 -8.93
N GLY A 159 -43.01 -25.52 -9.25
CA GLY A 159 -43.20 -26.00 -10.63
C GLY A 159 -44.62 -26.46 -11.01
N LEU A 160 -45.57 -26.52 -10.07
CA LEU A 160 -46.86 -27.21 -10.27
C LEU A 160 -48.08 -26.50 -9.68
N LEU A 161 -48.25 -25.21 -9.99
CA LEU A 161 -49.54 -24.49 -9.84
C LEU A 161 -49.92 -23.71 -11.11
N LYS A 162 -49.82 -24.39 -12.25
CA LYS A 162 -50.76 -24.22 -13.37
C LYS A 162 -51.24 -25.60 -13.80
N ALA A 163 -52.33 -26.06 -13.18
CA ALA A 163 -52.98 -27.28 -13.59
C ALA A 163 -53.79 -27.02 -14.87
N ASN A 164 -53.58 -27.85 -15.90
CA ASN A 164 -54.68 -28.31 -16.73
C ASN A 164 -54.39 -29.73 -17.26
N ASN A 165 -54.74 -30.69 -16.42
CA ASN A 165 -55.37 -31.97 -16.79
C ASN A 165 -54.70 -32.88 -17.86
N THR A 166 -53.87 -33.85 -17.42
CA THR A 166 -53.84 -35.25 -17.94
C THR A 166 -52.89 -36.16 -17.10
N PRO A 167 -53.25 -37.44 -16.84
CA PRO A 167 -52.44 -38.39 -16.05
C PRO A 167 -51.38 -39.19 -16.89
N PRO A 168 -50.44 -39.93 -16.25
CA PRO A 168 -49.14 -40.26 -16.84
C PRO A 168 -48.99 -41.71 -17.36
N VAL A 169 -47.98 -41.95 -18.21
CA VAL A 169 -47.56 -43.30 -18.66
C VAL A 169 -46.04 -43.44 -18.77
N LEU A 170 -45.51 -44.38 -17.96
CA LEU A 170 -44.31 -45.24 -18.08
C LEU A 170 -42.85 -44.70 -18.19
N LEU A 171 -42.04 -45.31 -17.30
CA LEU A 171 -40.60 -45.60 -17.27
C LEU A 171 -40.06 -46.34 -18.54
N PRO A 172 -38.75 -46.67 -18.70
CA PRO A 172 -37.64 -46.66 -17.71
C PRO A 172 -36.28 -46.08 -18.16
N SER A 173 -35.35 -46.01 -17.19
CA SER A 173 -33.90 -45.88 -17.42
C SER A 173 -33.31 -47.07 -18.18
N PRO A 174 -32.06 -46.92 -18.69
CA PRO A 174 -31.09 -47.99 -18.49
C PRO A 174 -29.80 -47.49 -17.82
N SER A 175 -29.33 -48.29 -16.87
CA SER A 175 -27.94 -48.25 -16.37
C SER A 175 -27.06 -49.06 -17.32
N GLN A 176 -25.86 -48.57 -17.66
CA GLN A 176 -24.63 -49.35 -17.46
C GLN A 176 -23.32 -48.59 -17.74
N SER A 177 -22.30 -49.02 -17.02
CA SER A 177 -20.89 -48.68 -17.16
C SER A 177 -20.25 -49.32 -18.40
N GLY A 178 -19.29 -48.64 -19.03
CA GLY A 178 -18.38 -49.30 -19.97
C GLY A 178 -17.44 -48.36 -20.72
N SER A 179 -16.14 -48.46 -20.39
CA SER A 179 -14.98 -48.23 -21.28
C SER A 179 -14.84 -46.90 -22.04
N ALA A 180 -13.72 -46.21 -21.80
CA ALA A 180 -13.08 -45.40 -22.84
C ALA A 180 -12.60 -46.32 -23.99
N PRO A 181 -12.58 -45.82 -25.23
CA PRO A 181 -11.28 -45.43 -25.77
C PRO A 181 -11.28 -44.00 -26.36
N SER A 182 -10.13 -43.62 -26.89
CA SER A 182 -9.76 -42.23 -27.24
C SER A 182 -10.34 -41.72 -28.58
N ALA A 183 -10.25 -40.39 -28.72
CA ALA A 183 -10.11 -39.62 -29.97
C ALA A 183 -11.37 -39.09 -30.71
N VAL A 184 -11.48 -37.75 -30.72
CA VAL A 184 -12.09 -36.83 -31.71
C VAL A 184 -13.42 -37.19 -32.42
N ALA A 185 -14.49 -36.43 -32.12
CA ALA A 185 -14.86 -35.26 -32.94
C ALA A 185 -16.13 -34.53 -32.44
N SER A 186 -16.06 -33.20 -32.38
CA SER A 186 -17.16 -32.26 -32.68
C SER A 186 -18.53 -32.48 -32.03
N THR A 187 -18.62 -32.40 -30.70
CA THR A 187 -19.91 -32.17 -30.01
C THR A 187 -19.93 -30.72 -29.53
N ASN A 188 -20.88 -29.91 -30.01
CA ASN A 188 -21.07 -28.46 -29.74
C ASN A 188 -20.23 -27.93 -28.58
N GLU A 189 -19.19 -27.14 -28.89
CA GLU A 189 -18.26 -26.53 -27.92
C GLU A 189 -18.99 -25.48 -27.08
N ASN A 190 -19.80 -25.92 -26.12
CA ASN A 190 -20.53 -25.07 -25.20
C ASN A 190 -19.50 -24.30 -24.36
N PRO A 191 -19.34 -22.98 -24.55
CA PRO A 191 -18.27 -22.23 -23.90
C PRO A 191 -18.40 -22.23 -22.38
N GLU A 192 -19.64 -22.30 -21.86
CA GLU A 192 -19.90 -22.41 -20.42
C GLU A 192 -19.40 -23.73 -19.82
N ALA A 193 -19.48 -24.83 -20.58
CA ALA A 193 -18.93 -26.12 -20.15
C ALA A 193 -17.40 -26.06 -20.03
N LEU A 194 -16.72 -25.52 -21.06
CA LEU A 194 -15.27 -25.31 -21.05
C LEU A 194 -14.81 -24.41 -19.89
N LEU A 195 -15.56 -23.35 -19.56
CA LEU A 195 -15.25 -22.48 -18.42
C LEU A 195 -15.49 -23.18 -17.07
N SER A 196 -16.54 -24.00 -16.95
CA SER A 196 -16.78 -24.81 -15.75
C SER A 196 -15.66 -25.85 -15.54
N GLU A 197 -15.17 -26.47 -16.61
CA GLU A 197 -14.06 -27.40 -16.57
C GLU A 197 -12.75 -26.70 -16.22
N ALA A 198 -12.51 -25.50 -16.78
CA ALA A 198 -11.37 -24.65 -16.42
C ALA A 198 -11.38 -24.28 -14.92
N ARG A 199 -12.57 -24.03 -14.34
CA ARG A 199 -12.73 -23.80 -12.89
C ARG A 199 -12.38 -25.05 -12.07
N MET A 200 -12.79 -26.23 -12.54
CA MET A 200 -12.39 -27.50 -11.92
C MET A 200 -10.88 -27.78 -12.04
N ALA A 201 -10.26 -27.42 -13.18
CA ALA A 201 -8.82 -27.54 -13.39
C ALA A 201 -8.02 -26.62 -12.45
N LEU A 202 -8.48 -25.37 -12.27
CA LEU A 202 -7.90 -24.42 -11.31
C LEU A 202 -7.97 -24.95 -9.87
N ASN A 203 -9.14 -25.46 -9.44
CA ASN A 203 -9.31 -26.10 -8.13
C ASN A 203 -8.40 -27.34 -7.93
N ARG A 204 -8.06 -28.05 -9.02
CA ARG A 204 -7.10 -29.16 -9.05
C ARG A 204 -5.63 -28.72 -9.16
N ARG A 205 -5.35 -27.40 -9.08
CA ARG A 205 -4.03 -26.77 -9.32
C ARG A 205 -3.41 -27.05 -10.69
N ARG A 206 -4.21 -27.41 -11.69
CA ARG A 206 -3.76 -27.66 -13.07
C ARG A 206 -3.87 -26.39 -13.90
N TYR A 207 -2.99 -25.45 -13.59
CA TYR A 207 -3.02 -24.09 -14.13
C TYR A 207 -2.97 -24.04 -15.67
N ASP A 208 -2.13 -24.87 -16.29
CA ASP A 208 -1.96 -24.89 -17.75
C ASP A 208 -3.24 -25.40 -18.46
N GLN A 209 -3.88 -26.43 -17.89
CA GLN A 209 -5.16 -26.96 -18.39
C GLN A 209 -6.28 -25.92 -18.26
N ALA A 210 -6.30 -25.16 -17.16
CA ALA A 210 -7.28 -24.09 -16.95
C ALA A 210 -7.11 -22.93 -17.96
N GLU A 211 -5.88 -22.55 -18.31
CA GLU A 211 -5.61 -21.55 -19.35
C GLU A 211 -5.97 -22.03 -20.75
N GLU A 212 -5.68 -23.29 -21.09
CA GLU A 212 -6.03 -23.84 -22.39
C GLU A 212 -7.55 -23.91 -22.58
N LEU A 213 -8.29 -24.39 -21.57
CA LEU A 213 -9.75 -24.44 -21.58
C LEU A 213 -10.36 -23.03 -21.67
N ALA A 214 -9.80 -22.04 -20.96
CA ALA A 214 -10.20 -20.64 -21.10
C ALA A 214 -9.93 -20.08 -22.52
N ALA A 215 -8.79 -20.43 -23.14
CA ALA A 215 -8.47 -20.04 -24.51
C ALA A 215 -9.38 -20.72 -25.56
N ARG A 216 -9.81 -21.96 -25.33
CA ARG A 216 -10.82 -22.65 -26.15
C ARG A 216 -12.19 -21.98 -26.02
N ALA A 217 -12.61 -21.63 -24.79
CA ALA A 217 -13.87 -20.91 -24.56
C ALA A 217 -13.90 -19.50 -25.19
N GLU A 218 -12.76 -18.81 -25.23
CA GLU A 218 -12.60 -17.54 -25.95
C GLU A 218 -12.73 -17.72 -27.47
N LYS A 219 -12.08 -18.75 -28.05
CA LYS A 219 -12.20 -19.11 -29.47
C LYS A 219 -13.62 -19.51 -29.86
N ALA A 220 -14.38 -20.14 -28.96
CA ALA A 220 -15.81 -20.44 -29.11
C ALA A 220 -16.71 -19.18 -29.05
N GLY A 221 -16.15 -17.97 -28.98
CA GLY A 221 -16.88 -16.70 -29.13
C GLY A 221 -17.62 -16.23 -27.88
N PHE A 222 -17.26 -16.73 -26.70
CA PHE A 222 -17.97 -16.41 -25.47
C PHE A 222 -17.82 -14.95 -25.03
N ARG A 223 -18.93 -14.20 -24.99
CA ARG A 223 -18.96 -12.79 -24.57
C ARG A 223 -19.88 -12.62 -23.37
N THR A 224 -19.30 -12.44 -22.18
CA THR A 224 -20.05 -12.07 -20.97
C THR A 224 -20.45 -10.61 -20.99
N VAL A 225 -21.75 -10.32 -20.81
CA VAL A 225 -22.25 -8.93 -20.64
C VAL A 225 -22.29 -8.51 -19.16
N LEU A 226 -22.14 -9.45 -18.21
CA LEU A 226 -22.28 -9.18 -16.77
C LEU A 226 -20.94 -9.38 -16.02
N PRO A 227 -20.51 -8.44 -15.15
CA PRO A 227 -19.16 -8.43 -14.57
C PRO A 227 -18.90 -9.47 -13.46
N TRP A 228 -19.90 -10.25 -13.04
CA TRP A 228 -19.73 -11.31 -12.04
C TRP A 228 -19.68 -12.73 -12.63
N LYS A 229 -20.22 -12.96 -13.84
CA LYS A 229 -20.20 -14.28 -14.49
C LYS A 229 -18.76 -14.64 -14.88
N ASP A 230 -18.40 -15.91 -14.80
CA ASP A 230 -17.05 -16.35 -15.16
C ASP A 230 -16.79 -16.11 -16.65
N SER A 231 -15.65 -15.50 -16.94
CA SER A 231 -15.18 -15.07 -18.26
C SER A 231 -13.77 -15.63 -18.48
N PRO A 232 -13.34 -15.93 -19.72
CA PRO A 232 -11.97 -16.35 -20.03
C PRO A 232 -10.90 -15.47 -19.38
N GLU A 233 -11.09 -14.14 -19.37
CA GLU A 233 -10.16 -13.22 -18.71
C GLU A 233 -10.12 -13.39 -17.18
N LYS A 234 -11.28 -13.61 -16.55
CA LYS A 234 -11.37 -13.79 -15.10
C LYS A 234 -10.68 -15.09 -14.68
N ILE A 235 -10.87 -16.16 -15.45
CA ILE A 235 -10.17 -17.43 -15.22
C ILE A 235 -8.65 -17.25 -15.41
N ARG A 236 -8.19 -16.54 -16.44
CA ARG A 236 -6.75 -16.21 -16.61
C ARG A 236 -6.18 -15.43 -15.41
N ARG A 237 -6.88 -14.37 -14.96
CA ARG A 237 -6.47 -13.60 -13.77
C ARG A 237 -6.43 -14.46 -12.50
N ASP A 238 -7.43 -15.31 -12.30
CA ASP A 238 -7.47 -16.22 -11.15
C ASP A 238 -6.37 -17.30 -11.22
N VAL A 239 -6.02 -17.79 -12.41
CA VAL A 239 -4.87 -18.70 -12.62
C VAL A 239 -3.55 -18.00 -12.34
N GLU A 240 -3.35 -16.79 -12.85
CA GLU A 240 -2.15 -15.98 -12.61
C GLU A 240 -1.95 -15.70 -11.12
N GLN A 241 -3.02 -15.28 -10.41
CA GLN A 241 -2.99 -15.08 -8.97
C GLN A 241 -2.70 -16.39 -8.21
N ALA A 242 -3.31 -17.51 -8.61
CA ALA A 242 -3.08 -18.80 -7.98
C ALA A 242 -1.64 -19.32 -8.18
N ARG A 243 -1.06 -19.13 -9.38
CA ARG A 243 0.37 -19.38 -9.66
C ARG A 243 1.26 -18.50 -8.79
N SER A 244 1.00 -17.19 -8.71
CA SER A 244 1.78 -16.27 -7.86
C SER A 244 1.72 -16.61 -6.37
N LEU A 245 0.57 -17.05 -5.86
CA LEU A 245 0.43 -17.49 -4.46
C LEU A 245 1.15 -18.82 -4.21
N ALA A 246 1.05 -19.80 -5.12
CA ALA A 246 1.76 -21.06 -5.01
C ALA A 246 3.28 -20.89 -5.09
N GLY A 247 3.77 -20.06 -6.03
CA GLY A 247 5.19 -19.71 -6.15
C GLY A 247 5.76 -19.01 -4.92
N ARG A 248 5.01 -18.06 -4.32
CA ARG A 248 5.41 -17.41 -3.04
C ARG A 248 5.61 -18.42 -1.92
N GLU A 249 4.70 -19.38 -1.76
CA GLU A 249 4.80 -20.36 -0.69
C GLU A 249 5.99 -21.32 -0.88
N LEU A 250 6.27 -21.74 -2.12
CA LEU A 250 7.48 -22.51 -2.45
C LEU A 250 8.77 -21.71 -2.18
N LEU A 251 8.82 -20.43 -2.56
CA LEU A 251 9.98 -19.56 -2.32
C LEU A 251 10.20 -19.26 -0.84
N LYS A 252 9.13 -19.15 -0.05
CA LYS A 252 9.18 -19.05 1.41
C LYS A 252 9.73 -20.35 2.04
N GLN A 253 9.31 -21.51 1.55
CA GLN A 253 9.88 -22.80 1.98
C GLN A 253 11.35 -22.96 1.57
N ALA A 254 11.73 -22.52 0.38
CA ALA A 254 13.12 -22.49 -0.07
C ALA A 254 14.00 -21.62 0.85
N ARG A 255 13.50 -20.45 1.26
CA ARG A 255 14.21 -19.57 2.20
C ARG A 255 14.36 -20.18 3.60
N ALA A 256 13.34 -20.88 4.08
CA ALA A 256 13.43 -21.66 5.32
C ALA A 256 14.48 -22.78 5.19
N ALA A 257 14.51 -23.50 4.06
CA ALA A 257 15.51 -24.54 3.79
C ALA A 257 16.94 -23.97 3.71
N ILE A 258 17.15 -22.77 3.15
CA ILE A 258 18.45 -22.07 3.18
C ILE A 258 18.86 -21.77 4.63
N GLY A 259 17.94 -21.27 5.46
CA GLY A 259 18.20 -21.01 6.88
C GLY A 259 18.54 -22.26 7.71
N LEU A 260 18.09 -23.44 7.26
CA LEU A 260 18.42 -24.75 7.84
C LEU A 260 19.67 -25.41 7.22
N GLY A 261 20.27 -24.82 6.19
CA GLY A 261 21.40 -25.40 5.45
C GLY A 261 21.03 -26.49 4.43
N GLU A 262 19.75 -26.74 4.17
CA GLU A 262 19.25 -27.74 3.22
C GLU A 262 19.33 -27.23 1.75
N LEU A 263 20.53 -26.82 1.30
CA LEU A 263 20.74 -26.11 0.02
C LEU A 263 20.23 -26.89 -1.21
N ALA A 264 20.35 -28.22 -1.21
CA ALA A 264 19.87 -29.06 -2.31
C ALA A 264 18.34 -29.04 -2.46
N LYS A 265 17.61 -28.99 -1.35
CA LYS A 265 16.14 -28.89 -1.29
C LYS A 265 15.67 -27.48 -1.64
N ALA A 266 16.41 -26.46 -1.20
CA ALA A 266 16.17 -25.08 -1.60
C ALA A 266 16.28 -24.89 -3.14
N LYS A 267 17.28 -25.51 -3.80
CA LYS A 267 17.37 -25.53 -5.27
C LYS A 267 16.12 -26.10 -5.94
N GLN A 268 15.63 -27.25 -5.44
CA GLN A 268 14.44 -27.91 -5.98
C GLN A 268 13.18 -27.03 -5.83
N LEU A 269 12.97 -26.44 -4.65
CA LEU A 269 11.82 -25.57 -4.38
C LEU A 269 11.84 -24.28 -5.22
N VAL A 270 13.01 -23.70 -5.48
CA VAL A 270 13.16 -22.55 -6.39
C VAL A 270 12.85 -22.94 -7.84
N ALA A 271 13.35 -24.08 -8.31
CA ALA A 271 13.06 -24.57 -9.66
C ALA A 271 11.56 -24.92 -9.85
N GLU A 272 10.92 -25.50 -8.84
CA GLU A 272 9.47 -25.76 -8.83
C GLU A 272 8.69 -24.43 -8.87
N ALA A 273 9.07 -23.45 -8.04
CA ALA A 273 8.45 -22.12 -8.04
C ALA A 273 8.58 -21.43 -9.42
N GLU A 274 9.71 -21.55 -10.10
CA GLU A 274 9.91 -20.99 -11.45
C GLU A 274 9.07 -21.70 -12.52
N SER A 275 8.87 -23.02 -12.39
CA SER A 275 8.01 -23.79 -13.31
C SER A 275 6.57 -23.27 -13.34
N LEU A 276 6.08 -22.75 -12.19
CA LEU A 276 4.77 -22.14 -12.05
C LEU A 276 4.68 -20.72 -12.66
N LYS A 277 5.78 -20.13 -13.13
CA LYS A 277 5.87 -18.77 -13.70
C LYS A 277 5.07 -17.72 -12.90
N PRO A 278 5.29 -17.60 -11.59
CA PRO A 278 4.54 -16.70 -10.73
C PRO A 278 4.84 -15.24 -11.13
N ASN A 279 3.83 -14.46 -11.49
CA ASN A 279 3.97 -13.03 -11.73
C ASN A 279 4.17 -12.33 -10.37
N LEU A 280 5.43 -12.18 -9.99
CA LEU A 280 5.88 -11.59 -8.73
C LEU A 280 6.59 -10.28 -9.03
N MET A 281 6.03 -9.20 -8.49
CA MET A 281 6.61 -7.87 -8.62
C MET A 281 7.99 -7.83 -7.93
N TRP A 282 8.95 -7.12 -8.52
CA TRP A 282 10.35 -7.11 -8.07
C TRP A 282 10.56 -6.59 -6.63
N TRP A 283 9.61 -5.81 -6.10
CA TRP A 283 9.65 -5.35 -4.70
C TRP A 283 9.17 -6.42 -3.69
N ASP A 284 8.56 -7.51 -4.15
CA ASP A 284 8.13 -8.63 -3.31
C ASP A 284 9.34 -9.27 -2.61
N GLU A 285 9.20 -9.61 -1.33
CA GLU A 285 10.27 -10.21 -0.55
C GLU A 285 10.62 -11.61 -1.07
N TYR A 286 9.61 -12.35 -1.55
CA TYR A 286 9.73 -13.71 -2.07
C TYR A 286 9.85 -13.72 -3.60
N SER A 287 10.76 -12.92 -4.15
CA SER A 287 11.10 -12.94 -5.58
C SER A 287 12.11 -14.07 -5.89
N PRO A 288 11.96 -14.84 -6.99
CA PRO A 288 12.88 -15.92 -7.36
C PRO A 288 14.34 -15.49 -7.39
N ASP A 289 14.63 -14.32 -7.94
CA ASP A 289 16.00 -13.79 -8.08
C ASP A 289 16.66 -13.48 -6.73
N LYS A 290 15.86 -13.01 -5.75
CA LYS A 290 16.35 -12.75 -4.39
C LYS A 290 16.69 -14.04 -3.67
N VAL A 291 15.82 -15.04 -3.76
CA VAL A 291 16.06 -16.36 -3.15
C VAL A 291 17.23 -17.08 -3.84
N ARG A 292 17.38 -16.96 -5.17
CA ARG A 292 18.58 -17.41 -5.89
C ARG A 292 19.86 -16.72 -5.40
N ALA A 293 19.85 -15.42 -5.20
CA ALA A 293 21.01 -14.68 -4.71
C ALA A 293 21.35 -15.02 -3.24
N GLU A 294 20.36 -15.32 -2.40
CA GLU A 294 20.54 -15.80 -1.03
C GLU A 294 21.12 -17.23 -1.02
N LEU A 295 20.59 -18.11 -1.86
CA LEU A 295 21.05 -19.48 -2.09
C LEU A 295 22.51 -19.52 -2.59
N ALA A 296 22.86 -18.72 -3.60
CA ALA A 296 24.22 -18.63 -4.13
C ALA A 296 25.23 -18.11 -3.08
N ARG A 297 24.83 -17.16 -2.23
CA ARG A 297 25.65 -16.72 -1.08
C ARG A 297 25.80 -17.81 -0.03
N ALA A 298 24.73 -18.56 0.26
CA ALA A 298 24.78 -19.67 1.21
C ALA A 298 25.70 -20.79 0.71
N GLU A 299 25.61 -21.18 -0.56
CA GLU A 299 26.52 -22.14 -1.20
C GLU A 299 27.98 -21.67 -1.17
N SER A 300 28.23 -20.39 -1.48
CA SER A 300 29.57 -19.81 -1.42
C SER A 300 30.14 -19.83 0.00
N SER A 301 29.31 -19.55 1.00
CA SER A 301 29.69 -19.54 2.42
C SER A 301 29.93 -20.95 2.95
N SER A 302 29.07 -21.92 2.60
CA SER A 302 29.26 -23.33 2.94
C SER A 302 30.54 -23.89 2.31
N SER A 303 30.80 -23.56 1.04
CA SER A 303 32.03 -23.96 0.35
C SER A 303 33.28 -23.35 1.00
N ALA A 304 33.23 -22.05 1.35
CA ALA A 304 34.34 -21.37 2.03
C ALA A 304 34.63 -21.94 3.43
N VAL A 305 33.60 -22.27 4.22
CA VAL A 305 33.75 -22.94 5.53
C VAL A 305 34.33 -24.36 5.34
N GLN A 306 33.96 -25.06 4.28
CA GLN A 306 34.45 -26.40 3.98
C GLN A 306 35.91 -26.40 3.47
N LEU A 307 36.36 -25.34 2.79
CA LEU A 307 37.79 -25.12 2.50
C LEU A 307 38.56 -24.71 3.77
N ALA A 308 38.03 -23.79 4.57
CA ALA A 308 38.70 -23.28 5.78
C ALA A 308 38.87 -24.35 6.89
N SER A 309 38.00 -25.36 6.94
CA SER A 309 38.14 -26.51 7.83
C SER A 309 39.11 -27.58 7.32
N GLY A 310 39.59 -27.48 6.08
CA GLY A 310 40.53 -28.42 5.46
C GLY A 310 42.02 -28.11 5.65
N GLN A 311 42.39 -26.92 6.15
CA GLN A 311 43.80 -26.53 6.33
C GLN A 311 44.06 -25.96 7.73
N ARG A 312 44.60 -26.80 8.63
CA ARG A 312 45.05 -26.40 9.97
C ARG A 312 46.56 -26.60 10.14
N SER A 313 47.34 -25.63 9.67
CA SER A 313 48.78 -25.43 9.91
C SER A 313 49.18 -24.09 9.27
N GLU A 314 49.87 -23.12 9.87
CA GLU A 314 50.29 -22.83 11.26
C GLU A 314 50.26 -21.28 11.44
N PRO A 315 50.28 -20.72 12.66
CA PRO A 315 50.31 -19.26 12.85
C PRO A 315 51.74 -18.71 12.86
N MET A 316 52.13 -17.95 11.82
CA MET A 316 53.33 -17.10 11.87
C MET A 316 52.99 -15.61 11.86
N THR A 317 53.34 -14.95 12.97
CA THR A 317 53.49 -13.50 13.11
C THR A 317 54.63 -12.96 12.25
N ARG A 318 54.44 -11.79 11.62
CA ARG A 318 55.21 -10.55 11.89
C ARG A 318 54.66 -9.36 11.05
N PRO A 319 55.11 -8.09 11.27
CA PRO A 319 54.19 -6.96 11.23
C PRO A 319 54.46 -5.94 10.12
N GLY A 320 53.43 -5.12 9.88
CA GLY A 320 53.60 -3.72 9.54
C GLY A 320 53.95 -3.40 8.09
N GLU A 321 52.92 -3.24 7.26
CA GLU A 321 53.02 -2.36 6.09
C GLU A 321 51.77 -1.48 5.99
N LYS A 322 51.99 -0.16 5.85
CA LYS A 322 50.93 0.84 5.73
C LYS A 322 50.46 0.89 4.28
N VAL A 323 49.30 0.33 3.97
CA VAL A 323 48.59 0.62 2.72
C VAL A 323 47.44 1.58 3.00
N VAL A 324 47.45 2.70 2.26
CA VAL A 324 46.50 3.80 2.41
C VAL A 324 45.10 3.36 1.97
N GLN A 325 44.18 3.19 2.92
CA GLN A 325 42.75 3.11 2.62
C GLN A 325 42.14 4.51 2.65
N SER A 326 41.89 5.05 1.46
CA SER A 326 41.07 6.24 1.28
C SER A 326 39.68 6.03 1.90
N ALA A 327 39.28 6.96 2.76
CA ALA A 327 38.09 6.81 3.61
C ALA A 327 36.77 6.86 2.81
N VAL A 328 36.31 5.71 2.33
CA VAL A 328 34.87 5.46 2.23
C VAL A 328 34.39 5.16 3.66
N LYS A 329 33.52 6.01 4.20
CA LYS A 329 32.91 5.80 5.52
C LYS A 329 31.94 4.62 5.47
N SER A 330 32.46 3.40 5.63
CA SER A 330 31.69 2.27 6.12
C SER A 330 31.28 2.57 7.56
N THR A 331 29.98 2.71 7.79
CA THR A 331 29.39 2.96 9.10
C THR A 331 29.60 1.75 10.01
N GLY A 332 30.61 1.82 10.87
CA GLY A 332 30.69 0.98 12.06
C GLY A 332 29.52 1.25 13.03
N PRO A 333 29.36 0.45 14.10
CA PRO A 333 28.29 0.64 15.05
C PRO A 333 28.38 2.04 15.68
N VAL A 334 27.34 2.84 15.47
CA VAL A 334 27.24 4.20 16.04
C VAL A 334 27.35 4.08 17.57
N GLN A 335 28.42 4.64 18.13
CA GLN A 335 28.62 4.70 19.57
C GLN A 335 27.54 5.62 20.16
N LEU A 336 26.58 5.03 20.87
CA LEU A 336 25.62 5.80 21.65
C LEU A 336 26.37 6.48 22.81
N PRO A 337 26.02 7.73 23.19
CA PRO A 337 26.56 8.36 24.39
C PRO A 337 26.35 7.50 25.64
N ASP A 338 27.30 7.48 26.58
CA ASP A 338 27.21 6.63 27.78
C ASP A 338 26.07 7.04 28.74
N ASP A 339 25.54 8.27 28.62
CA ASP A 339 24.45 8.82 29.44
C ASP A 339 23.04 8.28 29.10
N LEU A 340 22.91 7.17 28.35
CA LEU A 340 21.60 6.62 28.01
C LEU A 340 20.99 5.79 29.17
N PRO A 341 19.67 5.91 29.42
CA PRO A 341 18.98 5.11 30.42
C PRO A 341 19.18 3.62 30.15
N LYS A 342 19.42 2.85 31.21
CA LYS A 342 19.48 1.38 31.13
C LYS A 342 18.09 0.75 30.99
N ASP A 343 17.03 1.54 31.16
CA ASP A 343 15.64 1.12 31.02
C ASP A 343 15.17 1.20 29.56
N SER A 344 14.53 0.14 29.05
CA SER A 344 14.07 0.09 27.66
C SER A 344 13.07 1.20 27.32
N ALA A 345 12.16 1.54 28.24
CA ALA A 345 11.24 2.67 28.08
C ALA A 345 11.96 4.03 28.02
N GLY A 346 13.10 4.18 28.72
CA GLY A 346 13.93 5.38 28.67
C GLY A 346 14.68 5.50 27.34
N LEU A 347 15.17 4.38 26.79
CA LEU A 347 15.77 4.34 25.47
C LEU A 347 14.77 4.69 24.36
N THR A 348 13.55 4.14 24.39
CA THR A 348 12.51 4.46 23.39
C THR A 348 12.13 5.95 23.42
N LYS A 349 12.06 6.58 24.60
CA LYS A 349 11.87 8.04 24.73
C LYS A 349 13.04 8.83 24.12
N LYS A 350 14.29 8.50 24.47
CA LYS A 350 15.47 9.16 23.87
C LYS A 350 15.54 8.95 22.35
N ALA A 351 15.15 7.78 21.84
CA ALA A 351 15.06 7.54 20.40
C ALA A 351 14.04 8.48 19.73
N ARG A 352 12.90 8.76 20.37
CA ARG A 352 11.95 9.76 19.90
C ARG A 352 12.52 11.18 19.95
N ASP A 353 13.26 11.54 20.99
CA ASP A 353 13.93 12.84 21.08
C ASP A 353 15.00 13.02 19.99
N TYR A 354 15.76 11.97 19.66
CA TYR A 354 16.72 11.99 18.56
C TYR A 354 16.02 12.08 17.20
N LEU A 355 14.90 11.39 17.00
CA LEU A 355 14.06 11.51 15.79
C LEU A 355 13.52 12.95 15.64
N ASN A 356 13.01 13.56 16.72
CA ASN A 356 12.55 14.95 16.73
C ASN A 356 13.68 15.95 16.44
N LYS A 357 14.94 15.61 16.76
CA LYS A 357 16.15 16.37 16.43
C LYS A 357 16.73 16.08 15.04
N GLY A 358 16.11 15.20 14.25
CA GLY A 358 16.61 14.76 12.95
C GLY A 358 17.84 13.85 12.99
N GLN A 359 18.26 13.38 14.16
CA GLN A 359 19.43 12.52 14.35
C GLN A 359 19.05 11.04 14.17
N LEU A 360 18.70 10.68 12.93
CA LEU A 360 18.10 9.38 12.59
C LEU A 360 18.97 8.17 12.98
N ASP A 361 20.30 8.29 12.88
CA ASP A 361 21.22 7.19 13.19
C ASP A 361 21.37 6.94 14.70
N LEU A 362 21.36 8.00 15.51
CA LEU A 362 21.32 7.91 16.98
C LEU A 362 19.95 7.41 17.47
N ALA A 363 18.88 7.86 16.81
CA ALA A 363 17.52 7.39 17.08
C ALA A 363 17.37 5.88 16.82
N GLU A 364 17.91 5.39 15.69
CA GLU A 364 17.91 3.98 15.35
C GLU A 364 18.72 3.16 16.36
N ALA A 365 19.95 3.58 16.67
CA ALA A 365 20.81 2.86 17.62
C ALA A 365 20.15 2.76 19.00
N ALA A 366 19.49 3.83 19.48
CA ALA A 366 18.75 3.83 20.73
C ALA A 366 17.51 2.90 20.70
N ALA A 367 16.73 2.91 19.61
CA ALA A 367 15.55 2.06 19.47
C ALA A 367 15.89 0.57 19.25
N GLN A 368 16.97 0.27 18.52
CA GLN A 368 17.50 -1.10 18.40
C GLN A 368 17.98 -1.63 19.76
N ARG A 369 18.69 -0.82 20.56
CA ARG A 369 19.10 -1.18 21.92
C ARG A 369 17.90 -1.36 22.86
N ALA A 370 16.84 -0.57 22.71
CA ALA A 370 15.57 -0.75 23.43
C ALA A 370 14.89 -2.10 23.08
N ARG A 371 14.90 -2.49 21.79
CA ARG A 371 14.34 -3.76 21.30
C ARG A 371 15.12 -4.99 21.80
N GLN A 372 16.43 -4.87 22.02
CA GLN A 372 17.27 -5.96 22.53
C GLN A 372 17.08 -6.25 24.03
N MET A 373 16.39 -5.39 24.78
CA MET A 373 16.18 -5.57 26.22
C MET A 373 14.77 -6.13 26.51
N PRO A 374 14.63 -7.43 26.83
CA PRO A 374 13.34 -8.02 27.23
C PRO A 374 12.96 -7.57 28.65
N GLY A 375 11.65 -7.40 28.91
CA GLY A 375 11.15 -7.17 30.28
C GLY A 375 9.97 -6.18 30.41
N ILE A 376 9.54 -5.51 29.34
CA ILE A 376 8.44 -4.53 29.39
C ILE A 376 7.28 -4.96 28.50
N GLN A 377 6.08 -5.09 29.09
CA GLN A 377 4.81 -5.19 28.36
C GLN A 377 4.42 -3.79 27.87
N TRP A 378 4.48 -3.56 26.55
CA TRP A 378 4.17 -2.27 25.96
C TRP A 378 2.66 -2.09 25.80
N SER A 379 2.09 -1.11 26.50
CA SER A 379 0.67 -0.73 26.32
C SER A 379 0.43 0.03 25.01
N ILE A 380 -0.76 -0.15 24.46
CA ILE A 380 -1.25 0.39 23.16
C ILE A 380 -1.11 1.93 23.03
N LEU A 381 -1.03 2.63 24.16
CA LEU A 381 -0.92 4.10 24.25
C LEU A 381 0.53 4.61 24.38
N ASN A 382 1.50 3.74 24.64
CA ASN A 382 2.92 4.10 24.75
C ASN A 382 3.66 3.74 23.45
N ASP A 383 4.64 4.55 23.05
CA ASP A 383 5.45 4.23 21.88
C ASP A 383 6.29 2.96 22.12
N THR A 384 6.23 2.03 21.16
CA THR A 384 7.06 0.82 21.12
C THR A 384 8.36 1.11 20.36
N PRO A 385 9.47 0.40 20.67
CA PRO A 385 10.71 0.54 19.91
C PRO A 385 10.51 0.24 18.41
N ASP A 386 9.64 -0.73 18.06
CA ASP A 386 9.32 -1.04 16.66
C ASP A 386 8.56 0.09 15.95
N LYS A 387 7.67 0.80 16.65
CA LYS A 387 6.97 1.98 16.10
C LYS A 387 7.93 3.15 15.88
N VAL A 388 8.88 3.37 16.79
CA VAL A 388 9.93 4.38 16.63
C VAL A 388 10.85 4.02 15.46
N LEU A 389 11.25 2.75 15.30
CA LEU A 389 12.00 2.28 14.12
C LEU A 389 11.22 2.47 12.81
N ALA A 390 9.91 2.17 12.80
CA ALA A 390 9.07 2.40 11.63
C ALA A 390 8.95 3.89 11.26
N ASP A 391 8.89 4.78 12.25
CA ASP A 391 8.88 6.23 12.01
C ASP A 391 10.26 6.77 11.58
N ILE A 392 11.37 6.23 12.10
CA ILE A 392 12.74 6.53 11.61
C ILE A 392 12.89 6.10 10.14
N ALA A 393 12.38 4.92 9.77
CA ALA A 393 12.42 4.44 8.39
C ALA A 393 11.63 5.36 7.43
N LYS A 394 10.45 5.84 7.85
CA LYS A 394 9.69 6.86 7.10
C LYS A 394 10.48 8.17 6.98
N ALA A 395 11.08 8.65 8.06
CA ALA A 395 11.86 9.88 8.10
C ALA A 395 13.09 9.81 7.17
N ARG A 396 13.83 8.68 7.17
CA ARG A 396 14.89 8.43 6.18
C ARG A 396 14.33 8.45 4.76
N GLY A 397 13.22 7.75 4.52
CA GLY A 397 12.52 7.76 3.23
C GLY A 397 12.20 9.17 2.73
N THR A 398 11.69 10.06 3.59
CA THR A 398 11.45 11.48 3.22
C THR A 398 12.74 12.24 2.92
N THR A 399 13.78 12.10 3.76
CA THR A 399 15.07 12.77 3.53
C THR A 399 15.75 12.28 2.24
N ASP A 400 15.66 10.98 1.94
CA ASP A 400 16.24 10.41 0.72
C ASP A 400 15.40 10.77 -0.52
N HIS A 401 14.09 10.95 -0.39
CA HIS A 401 13.25 11.55 -1.44
C HIS A 401 13.64 13.01 -1.72
N GLU A 402 13.89 13.82 -0.69
CA GLU A 402 14.33 15.22 -0.82
C GLU A 402 15.72 15.32 -1.47
N ARG A 403 16.69 14.50 -1.02
CA ARG A 403 18.03 14.40 -1.62
C ARG A 403 17.97 13.96 -3.08
N ALA A 404 17.18 12.94 -3.40
CA ALA A 404 17.00 12.49 -4.78
C ALA A 404 16.34 13.57 -5.65
N ALA A 405 15.38 14.33 -5.13
CA ALA A 405 14.77 15.46 -5.84
C ALA A 405 15.78 16.60 -6.09
N ALA A 406 16.63 16.93 -5.11
CA ALA A 406 17.69 17.92 -5.26
C ALA A 406 18.72 17.52 -6.33
N LEU A 407 19.15 16.24 -6.36
CA LEU A 407 20.04 15.71 -7.39
C LEU A 407 19.43 15.76 -8.79
N LEU A 408 18.13 15.49 -8.93
CA LEU A 408 17.43 15.62 -10.22
C LEU A 408 17.27 17.08 -10.66
N ALA A 409 17.06 18.01 -9.73
CA ALA A 409 17.04 19.44 -10.01
C ALA A 409 18.42 19.95 -10.49
N GLU A 410 19.52 19.51 -9.86
CA GLU A 410 20.86 19.82 -10.38
C GLU A 410 21.09 19.15 -11.74
N ALA A 411 20.68 17.89 -11.94
CA ALA A 411 20.79 17.21 -13.23
C ALA A 411 20.07 17.96 -14.37
N ARG A 412 18.92 18.59 -14.08
CA ARG A 412 18.21 19.47 -15.03
C ARG A 412 19.06 20.68 -15.44
N GLN A 413 19.65 21.38 -14.46
CA GLN A 413 20.56 22.50 -14.71
C GLN A 413 21.78 22.07 -15.53
N ARG A 414 22.37 20.91 -15.23
CA ARG A 414 23.49 20.34 -16.02
C ARG A 414 23.08 20.01 -17.46
N LEU A 415 21.86 19.50 -17.68
CA LEU A 415 21.31 19.21 -19.01
C LEU A 415 21.09 20.49 -19.83
N GLU A 416 20.63 21.57 -19.20
CA GLU A 416 20.47 22.88 -19.83
C GLU A 416 21.81 23.52 -20.21
N LEU A 417 22.85 23.30 -19.40
CA LEU A 417 24.25 23.66 -19.69
C LEU A 417 24.94 22.72 -20.71
N GLY A 418 24.24 21.72 -21.27
CA GLY A 418 24.79 20.75 -22.22
C GLY A 418 25.77 19.72 -21.61
N GLN A 419 25.89 19.66 -20.29
CA GLN A 419 26.80 18.77 -19.57
C GLN A 419 26.18 17.37 -19.38
N PHE A 420 25.93 16.67 -20.50
CA PHE A 420 25.18 15.40 -20.52
C PHE A 420 25.73 14.34 -19.56
N GLU A 421 27.05 14.14 -19.48
CA GLU A 421 27.64 13.15 -18.57
C GLU A 421 27.55 13.52 -17.08
N ALA A 422 27.52 14.81 -16.76
CA ALA A 422 27.34 15.28 -15.38
C ALA A 422 25.88 15.07 -14.94
N ALA A 423 24.92 15.40 -15.83
CA ALA A 423 23.51 15.13 -15.61
C ALA A 423 23.23 13.62 -15.42
N GLU A 424 23.84 12.77 -16.25
CA GLU A 424 23.68 11.31 -16.16
C GLU A 424 24.20 10.75 -14.81
N LYS A 425 25.37 11.20 -14.36
CA LYS A 425 25.93 10.80 -13.05
C LYS A 425 25.03 11.21 -11.88
N LEU A 426 24.41 12.39 -11.94
CA LEU A 426 23.46 12.85 -10.92
C LEU A 426 22.14 12.04 -10.95
N THR A 427 21.64 11.64 -12.12
CA THR A 427 20.46 10.76 -12.21
C THR A 427 20.71 9.38 -11.60
N TYR A 428 21.88 8.76 -11.82
CA TYR A 428 22.24 7.51 -11.15
C TYR A 428 22.42 7.66 -9.63
N GLN A 429 22.91 8.80 -9.15
CA GLN A 429 22.97 9.08 -7.71
C GLN A 429 21.57 9.20 -7.10
N ALA A 430 20.63 9.85 -7.81
CA ALA A 430 19.23 9.93 -7.39
C ALA A 430 18.54 8.55 -7.39
N GLU A 431 18.79 7.71 -8.40
CA GLU A 431 18.28 6.32 -8.48
C GLU A 431 18.76 5.46 -7.30
N ARG A 432 20.04 5.60 -6.90
CA ARG A 432 20.60 4.89 -5.73
C ARG A 432 19.95 5.27 -4.40
N LEU A 433 19.42 6.50 -4.28
CA LEU A 433 18.62 6.93 -3.13
C LEU A 433 17.14 6.51 -3.28
N ARG A 434 16.62 6.49 -4.51
CA ARG A 434 15.24 6.13 -4.81
C ARG A 434 15.07 5.47 -6.18
N SER A 435 15.08 4.14 -6.19
CA SER A 435 14.85 3.34 -7.40
C SER A 435 13.41 3.40 -7.94
N SER A 436 12.40 3.77 -7.13
CA SER A 436 11.00 3.79 -7.56
C SER A 436 10.26 5.07 -7.17
N TYR A 437 9.62 5.68 -8.17
CA TYR A 437 8.75 6.86 -8.04
C TYR A 437 7.29 6.45 -8.29
N PRO A 438 6.33 6.88 -7.46
CA PRO A 438 4.91 6.66 -7.70
C PRO A 438 4.47 7.17 -9.08
N ILE A 439 3.57 6.45 -9.74
CA ILE A 439 3.08 6.77 -11.09
C ILE A 439 2.49 8.20 -11.17
N TRP A 440 1.94 8.71 -10.06
CA TRP A 440 1.35 10.04 -9.95
C TRP A 440 2.33 11.17 -9.58
N HIS A 441 3.65 10.90 -9.54
CA HIS A 441 4.66 11.91 -9.20
C HIS A 441 4.78 12.95 -10.33
N ARG A 442 4.25 14.16 -10.11
CA ARG A 442 4.16 15.24 -11.12
C ARG A 442 5.48 16.01 -11.36
N GLY A 443 6.58 15.56 -10.77
CA GLY A 443 7.92 16.14 -10.97
C GLY A 443 8.82 15.23 -11.82
N ASP A 444 10.03 15.68 -12.09
CA ASP A 444 11.01 14.92 -12.86
C ASP A 444 11.29 13.53 -12.24
N ARG A 445 11.40 12.53 -13.11
CA ARG A 445 11.78 11.16 -12.79
C ARG A 445 13.12 10.86 -13.44
N HIS A 446 13.98 10.12 -12.76
CA HIS A 446 15.30 9.75 -13.29
C HIS A 446 15.21 9.04 -14.65
N ASP A 447 14.23 8.15 -14.86
CA ASP A 447 13.97 7.48 -16.15
C ASP A 447 13.72 8.47 -17.29
N VAL A 448 12.83 9.43 -17.05
CA VAL A 448 12.39 10.43 -18.04
C VAL A 448 13.55 11.37 -18.36
N LEU A 449 14.28 11.80 -17.32
CA LEU A 449 15.43 12.68 -17.49
C LEU A 449 16.58 11.97 -18.21
N ARG A 450 16.84 10.68 -17.95
CA ARG A 450 17.84 9.89 -18.69
C ARG A 450 17.47 9.73 -20.16
N ALA A 451 16.20 9.46 -20.48
CA ALA A 451 15.71 9.42 -21.85
C ALA A 451 15.87 10.79 -22.57
N GLU A 452 15.66 11.91 -21.87
CA GLU A 452 15.90 13.25 -22.41
C GLU A 452 17.40 13.54 -22.60
N ILE A 453 18.28 13.13 -21.67
CA ILE A 453 19.75 13.22 -21.82
C ILE A 453 20.19 12.46 -23.07
N GLU A 454 19.76 11.20 -23.23
CA GLU A 454 20.10 10.39 -24.41
C GLU A 454 19.60 11.02 -25.71
N LYS A 455 18.38 11.57 -25.71
CA LYS A 455 17.82 12.24 -26.88
C LYS A 455 18.63 13.50 -27.25
N ARG A 456 18.87 14.38 -26.28
CA ARG A 456 19.69 15.60 -26.46
C ARG A 456 21.12 15.26 -26.93
N ARG A 457 21.72 14.20 -26.38
CA ARG A 457 23.05 13.70 -26.79
C ARG A 457 23.04 13.19 -28.24
N LYS A 458 22.00 12.48 -28.67
CA LYS A 458 21.81 12.02 -30.06
C LYS A 458 21.54 13.18 -31.02
N GLU A 459 20.81 14.21 -30.60
CA GLU A 459 20.56 15.44 -31.37
C GLU A 459 21.82 16.29 -31.52
N ALA A 460 22.60 16.48 -30.44
CA ALA A 460 23.88 17.18 -30.48
C ALA A 460 24.96 16.45 -31.30
N ASN A 461 24.87 15.12 -31.40
CA ASN A 461 25.80 14.28 -32.17
C ASN A 461 25.28 13.93 -33.59
N ARG A 462 24.18 14.54 -34.04
CA ARG A 462 23.75 14.41 -35.46
C ARG A 462 24.63 15.32 -36.32
N PRO A 463 25.37 14.80 -37.32
CA PRO A 463 26.09 15.64 -38.26
C PRO A 463 25.08 16.49 -39.04
N ASN A 464 25.38 17.79 -39.16
CA ASN A 464 24.53 18.76 -39.84
C ASN A 464 24.62 18.55 -41.37
N LEU A 465 23.86 17.59 -41.88
CA LEU A 465 23.76 17.29 -43.30
C LEU A 465 22.94 18.41 -43.99
N PRO A 466 23.50 19.13 -44.97
CA PRO A 466 22.72 20.11 -45.73
C PRO A 466 21.58 19.40 -46.47
N PRO A 467 20.42 20.07 -46.68
CA PRO A 467 19.28 19.45 -47.33
C PRO A 467 19.66 19.04 -48.76
N LEU A 468 19.54 17.74 -49.05
CA LEU A 468 19.68 17.22 -50.40
C LEU A 468 18.55 17.78 -51.25
N VAL A 469 18.91 18.61 -52.24
CA VAL A 469 17.98 19.16 -53.23
C VAL A 469 17.30 18.01 -53.97
N GLU A 470 15.98 18.00 -53.94
CA GLU A 470 15.19 16.98 -54.64
C GLU A 470 15.44 17.04 -56.16
N PRO A 471 15.70 15.92 -56.85
CA PRO A 471 15.90 15.91 -58.29
C PRO A 471 14.55 16.14 -58.99
N ALA A 472 14.42 17.27 -59.67
CA ALA A 472 13.22 17.65 -60.41
C ALA A 472 12.77 16.53 -61.37
N SER A 473 11.54 16.03 -61.17
CA SER A 473 10.92 15.04 -62.03
C SER A 473 10.61 15.64 -63.40
N LYS A 474 11.10 14.99 -64.47
CA LYS A 474 10.96 15.42 -65.85
C LYS A 474 9.48 15.49 -66.25
N THR A 475 9.01 16.67 -66.67
CA THR A 475 7.77 16.82 -67.44
C THR A 475 7.99 16.32 -68.86
N ALA A 476 7.51 15.11 -69.18
CA ALA A 476 7.54 14.56 -70.53
C ALA A 476 6.42 13.52 -70.75
N THR A 477 5.18 13.99 -70.97
CA THR A 477 4.10 13.19 -71.58
C THR A 477 3.22 14.06 -72.47
N ALA A 478 3.26 13.73 -73.76
CA ALA A 478 2.32 13.99 -74.86
C ALA A 478 1.09 14.91 -74.67
N ALA A 479 1.01 15.92 -75.55
CA ALA A 479 -0.14 16.16 -76.42
C ALA A 479 0.40 16.64 -77.78
#